data_AF-A0A8S0FRP6-F1
#
_entry.id   AF-A0A8S0FRP6-F1
#
_cell.length_a   1.000
_cell.length_b   1.000
_cell.length_c   1.000
_cell.angle_alpha   90.00
_cell.angle_beta   90.00
_cell.angle_gamma   90.00
#
_symmetry.space_group_name_H-M   'P 1'
#
loop_
_entity.id
_entity.type
_entity.pdbx_description
1 polymer ?
#
loop_
_entity_poly.entity_id
_entity_poly.type
_entity_poly.pdbx_seq_one_letter_code
_entity_poly.pdbx_strand_id
1 'polypeptide(L)'
;MPKRLASYEKAALQNTILKGRSQGVAAYGAKEALEWGTTGAGLRATGIDFDVRKARPYSGYENFDFEIPVGGGVSDCYTRVMLKVEELRQSLRILEQCLNNMPEGPFKADHPLTTPPPKERTLQHIETLITHFLQVSWGPVMPANESFQMVEATGRGSTVTT
;
A
#
# COMPACT_ATOMS: atom_id res chain seq x y z
N MET A 1 -17.91 -7.05 2.83
CA MET A 1 -18.09 -5.81 2.03
C MET A 1 -18.47 -5.98 0.53
N PRO A 2 -18.44 -7.17 -0.13
CA PRO A 2 -18.68 -7.28 -1.58
C PRO A 2 -20.04 -6.74 -2.08
N LYS A 3 -21.14 -7.04 -1.36
CA LYS A 3 -22.49 -6.61 -1.76
C LYS A 3 -22.66 -5.09 -1.84
N ARG A 4 -22.00 -4.35 -0.93
CA ARG A 4 -22.04 -2.88 -0.93
C ARG A 4 -21.22 -2.29 -2.07
N LEU A 5 -20.03 -2.83 -2.33
CA LEU A 5 -19.19 -2.38 -3.44
C LEU A 5 -19.91 -2.54 -4.79
N ALA A 6 -20.56 -3.69 -5.01
CA ALA A 6 -21.38 -3.93 -6.20
C ALA A 6 -22.55 -2.94 -6.33
N SER A 7 -23.18 -2.57 -5.22
CA SER A 7 -24.25 -1.56 -5.24
C SER A 7 -23.75 -0.17 -5.62
N TYR A 8 -22.57 0.24 -5.15
CA TYR A 8 -21.97 1.53 -5.49
C TYR A 8 -21.50 1.57 -6.94
N GLU A 9 -20.90 0.49 -7.43
CA GLU A 9 -20.53 0.37 -8.83
C GLU A 9 -21.75 0.50 -9.75
N LYS A 10 -22.84 -0.23 -9.45
CA LYS A 10 -24.07 -0.17 -10.22
C LYS A 10 -24.72 1.21 -10.20
N ALA A 11 -24.78 1.85 -9.03
CA ALA A 11 -25.45 3.14 -8.88
C ALA A 11 -24.64 4.32 -9.46
N ALA A 12 -23.32 4.31 -9.28
CA ALA A 12 -22.46 5.44 -9.64
C ALA A 12 -21.62 5.19 -10.90
N LEU A 13 -20.86 4.09 -10.95
CA LEU A 13 -19.87 3.85 -12.02
C LEU A 13 -20.48 3.35 -13.32
N GLN A 14 -21.64 2.69 -13.25
CA GLN A 14 -22.41 2.29 -14.43
C GLN A 14 -23.34 3.39 -14.95
N ASN A 15 -23.44 4.53 -14.25
CA ASN A 15 -24.27 5.65 -14.66
C ASN A 15 -23.74 6.29 -15.96
N THR A 16 -24.61 6.40 -16.96
CA THR A 16 -24.30 6.96 -18.28
C THR A 16 -23.79 8.40 -18.21
N ILE A 17 -24.32 9.21 -17.29
CA ILE A 17 -23.89 10.60 -17.09
C ILE A 17 -22.43 10.64 -16.62
N LEU A 18 -22.07 9.79 -15.66
CA LEU A 18 -20.70 9.74 -15.14
C LEU A 18 -19.73 9.22 -16.18
N LYS A 19 -20.10 8.17 -16.92
CA LYS A 19 -19.31 7.65 -18.05
C LYS A 19 -19.07 8.74 -19.09
N GLY A 20 -20.11 9.43 -19.55
CA GLY A 20 -19.99 10.51 -20.54
C GLY A 20 -19.13 11.69 -20.08
N ARG A 21 -19.01 11.93 -18.76
CA ARG A 21 -18.17 12.98 -18.19
C ARG A 21 -16.72 12.59 -17.93
N SER A 22 -16.38 11.30 -17.96
CA SER A 22 -15.08 10.80 -17.49
C SER A 22 -14.32 9.98 -18.52
N GLN A 23 -15.02 9.36 -19.47
CA GLN A 23 -14.38 8.63 -20.56
C GLN A 23 -13.65 9.59 -21.51
N GLY A 24 -12.40 9.28 -21.82
CA GLY A 24 -11.54 10.11 -22.68
C GLY A 24 -11.04 11.42 -22.04
N VAL A 25 -11.35 11.68 -20.77
CA VAL A 25 -10.88 12.88 -20.05
C VAL A 25 -9.52 12.62 -19.41
N ALA A 26 -8.59 13.58 -19.57
CA ALA A 26 -7.21 13.48 -19.09
C ALA A 26 -6.57 12.15 -19.49
N ALA A 27 -6.68 11.86 -20.79
CA ALA A 27 -6.17 10.64 -21.41
C ALA A 27 -4.66 10.75 -21.66
N TYR A 28 -3.91 9.69 -21.35
CA TYR A 28 -2.49 9.59 -21.67
C TYR A 28 -2.08 8.13 -21.92
N GLY A 29 -0.99 7.94 -22.67
CA GLY A 29 -0.42 6.65 -22.99
C GLY A 29 0.76 6.27 -22.07
N ALA A 30 1.33 5.11 -22.35
CA ALA A 30 2.44 4.54 -21.58
C ALA A 30 3.72 5.39 -21.64
N LYS A 31 4.02 6.01 -22.80
CA LYS A 31 5.23 6.83 -22.97
C LYS A 31 5.15 8.10 -22.12
N GLU A 32 4.04 8.81 -22.22
CA GLU A 32 3.80 10.03 -21.45
C GLU A 32 3.79 9.73 -19.94
N ALA A 33 3.17 8.62 -19.53
CA ALA A 33 3.16 8.20 -18.13
C ALA A 33 4.56 7.97 -17.56
N LEU A 34 5.46 7.34 -18.32
CA LEU A 34 6.85 7.10 -17.91
C LEU A 34 7.65 8.40 -17.88
N GLU A 35 7.50 9.27 -18.87
CA GLU A 35 8.17 10.58 -18.92
C GLU A 35 7.77 11.48 -17.74
N TRP A 36 6.52 11.42 -17.31
CA TRP A 36 6.03 12.20 -16.16
C TRP A 36 6.30 11.54 -14.80
N GLY A 37 6.88 10.33 -14.77
CA GLY A 37 7.10 9.57 -13.53
C GLY A 37 5.80 9.15 -12.85
N THR A 38 4.74 8.89 -13.63
CA THR A 38 3.46 8.42 -13.10
C THR A 38 3.61 6.99 -12.56
N THR A 39 3.07 6.71 -11.37
CA THR A 39 3.16 5.38 -10.73
C THR A 39 1.78 4.85 -10.32
N GLY A 40 1.75 3.59 -9.87
CA GLY A 40 0.56 2.93 -9.36
C GLY A 40 -0.57 2.78 -10.37
N ALA A 41 -1.80 3.13 -9.99
CA ALA A 41 -2.99 2.95 -10.83
C ALA A 41 -2.95 3.79 -12.12
N GLY A 42 -2.27 4.95 -12.10
CA GLY A 42 -2.12 5.79 -13.28
C GLY A 42 -1.25 5.11 -14.35
N LEU A 43 -0.15 4.50 -13.92
CA LEU A 43 0.74 3.72 -14.78
C LEU A 43 0.06 2.43 -15.27
N ARG A 44 -0.57 1.69 -14.37
CA ARG A 44 -1.27 0.43 -14.71
C ARG A 44 -2.44 0.64 -15.66
N ALA A 45 -3.12 1.78 -15.60
CA ALA A 45 -4.16 2.13 -16.57
C ALA A 45 -3.65 2.20 -18.01
N THR A 46 -2.36 2.48 -18.23
CA THR A 46 -1.73 2.51 -19.55
C THR A 46 -1.33 1.12 -20.08
N GLY A 47 -1.63 0.05 -19.35
CA GLY A 47 -1.28 -1.32 -19.73
C GLY A 47 0.10 -1.78 -19.24
N ILE A 48 0.87 -0.92 -18.56
CA ILE A 48 2.13 -1.32 -17.94
C ILE A 48 1.84 -2.07 -16.63
N ASP A 49 2.16 -3.37 -16.58
CA ASP A 49 2.04 -4.18 -15.38
C ASP A 49 3.23 -3.96 -14.44
N PHE A 50 3.13 -2.92 -13.62
CA PHE A 50 4.12 -2.60 -12.60
C PHE A 50 3.45 -2.28 -11.27
N ASP A 51 3.79 -3.06 -10.23
CA ASP A 51 3.37 -2.86 -8.85
C ASP A 51 4.51 -3.29 -7.92
N VAL A 52 4.90 -2.41 -6.99
CA VAL A 52 6.02 -2.66 -6.09
C VAL A 52 5.76 -3.89 -5.21
N ARG A 53 4.51 -4.19 -4.85
CA ARG A 53 4.17 -5.31 -3.95
C ARG A 53 4.50 -6.68 -4.54
N LYS A 54 4.55 -6.81 -5.87
CA LYS A 54 4.98 -8.04 -6.56
C LYS A 54 6.40 -7.92 -7.10
N ALA A 55 6.80 -6.76 -7.61
CA ALA A 55 8.14 -6.58 -8.20
C ALA A 55 9.25 -6.54 -7.14
N ARG A 56 8.97 -5.96 -5.96
CA ARG A 56 9.86 -5.90 -4.79
C ARG A 56 9.03 -6.10 -3.51
N PRO A 57 8.61 -7.35 -3.21
CA PRO A 57 7.75 -7.63 -2.08
C PRO A 57 8.36 -7.11 -0.76
N TYR A 58 7.49 -6.60 0.11
CA TYR A 58 7.83 -6.12 1.44
C TYR A 58 6.73 -6.56 2.41
N SER A 59 7.02 -6.55 3.71
CA SER A 59 6.03 -6.86 4.76
C SER A 59 5.24 -8.17 4.55
N GLY A 60 5.82 -9.16 3.87
CA GLY A 60 5.19 -10.46 3.62
C GLY A 60 4.19 -10.49 2.46
N TYR A 61 4.14 -9.49 1.58
CA TYR A 61 3.23 -9.47 0.42
C TYR A 61 3.42 -10.67 -0.53
N GLU A 62 4.61 -11.29 -0.53
CA GLU A 62 4.93 -12.52 -1.26
C GLU A 62 4.10 -13.73 -0.82
N ASN A 63 3.55 -13.72 0.39
CA ASN A 63 2.77 -14.84 0.94
C ASN A 63 1.27 -14.73 0.62
N PHE A 64 0.82 -13.64 -0.02
CA PHE A 64 -0.58 -13.42 -0.37
C PHE A 64 -0.85 -13.63 -1.85
N ASP A 65 -1.96 -14.28 -2.13
CA ASP A 65 -2.46 -14.52 -3.48
C ASP A 65 -3.45 -13.40 -3.87
N PHE A 66 -2.99 -12.50 -4.73
CA PHE A 66 -3.78 -11.41 -5.28
C PHE A 66 -3.30 -11.07 -6.69
N GLU A 67 -4.21 -10.54 -7.48
CA GLU A 67 -3.97 -10.12 -8.84
C GLU A 67 -3.81 -8.60 -8.92
N ILE A 68 -2.99 -8.14 -9.85
CA ILE A 68 -2.82 -6.73 -10.14
C ILE A 68 -3.71 -6.39 -11.32
N PRO A 69 -4.72 -5.51 -11.15
CA PRO A 69 -5.53 -5.10 -12.27
C PRO A 69 -4.72 -4.16 -13.18
N VAL A 70 -4.80 -4.37 -14.49
CA VAL A 70 -4.09 -3.61 -15.52
C VAL A 70 -5.09 -3.13 -16.57
N GLY A 71 -4.89 -1.91 -17.07
CA GLY A 71 -5.75 -1.29 -18.07
C GLY A 71 -5.45 -1.70 -19.51
N GLY A 72 -6.29 -1.25 -20.45
CA GLY A 72 -6.22 -1.64 -21.86
C GLY A 72 -5.27 -0.83 -22.76
N GLY A 73 -4.45 0.06 -22.20
CA GLY A 73 -3.42 0.80 -22.97
C GLY A 73 -3.48 2.32 -22.86
N VAL A 74 -4.69 2.89 -22.95
CA VAL A 74 -4.90 4.34 -22.78
C VAL A 74 -5.54 4.59 -21.42
N SER A 75 -4.86 5.36 -20.58
CA SER A 75 -5.32 5.73 -19.25
C SER A 75 -6.22 6.95 -19.33
N ASP A 76 -7.51 6.82 -19.01
CA ASP A 76 -8.43 7.94 -18.83
C ASP A 76 -8.96 8.00 -17.38
N CYS A 77 -9.67 9.09 -17.04
CA CYS A 77 -10.24 9.26 -15.70
C CYS A 77 -11.13 8.08 -15.29
N TYR A 78 -11.92 7.54 -16.23
CA TYR A 78 -12.81 6.41 -15.96
C TYR A 78 -12.05 5.12 -15.66
N THR A 79 -11.07 4.77 -16.49
CA THR A 79 -10.24 3.56 -16.37
C THR A 79 -9.48 3.55 -15.05
N ARG A 80 -8.93 4.69 -14.63
CA ARG A 80 -8.25 4.83 -13.33
C ARG A 80 -9.17 4.54 -12.13
N VAL A 81 -10.43 4.99 -12.21
CA VAL A 81 -11.43 4.72 -11.15
C VAL A 81 -11.85 3.26 -11.16
N MET A 82 -12.07 2.66 -12.33
CA MET A 82 -12.41 1.24 -12.44
C MET A 82 -11.29 0.35 -11.88
N LEU A 83 -10.03 0.67 -12.18
CA LEU A 83 -8.85 0.02 -11.60
C LEU A 83 -8.83 0.09 -10.07
N LYS A 84 -9.13 1.26 -9.50
CA LYS A 84 -9.22 1.43 -8.04
C LYS A 84 -10.31 0.56 -7.41
N VAL A 85 -11.41 0.35 -8.11
CA VAL A 85 -12.51 -0.51 -7.63
C VAL A 85 -12.08 -1.97 -7.64
N GLU A 86 -11.35 -2.41 -8.66
CA GLU A 86 -10.75 -3.75 -8.67
C GLU A 86 -9.68 -3.92 -7.58
N GLU A 87 -8.84 -2.90 -7.35
CA GLU A 87 -7.88 -2.91 -6.23
C GLU A 87 -8.57 -3.05 -4.87
N LEU A 88 -9.76 -2.45 -4.68
CA LEU A 88 -10.54 -2.66 -3.45
C LEU A 88 -10.97 -4.12 -3.29
N ARG A 89 -11.35 -4.80 -4.38
CA ARG A 89 -11.69 -6.23 -4.33
C ARG A 89 -10.49 -7.08 -3.96
N GLN A 90 -9.32 -6.81 -4.55
CA GLN A 90 -8.08 -7.50 -4.23
C GLN A 90 -7.62 -7.20 -2.81
N SER A 91 -7.83 -5.98 -2.32
CA SER A 91 -7.53 -5.61 -0.93
C SER A 91 -8.39 -6.39 0.07
N LEU A 92 -9.68 -6.58 -0.24
CA LEU A 92 -10.56 -7.43 0.57
C LEU A 92 -10.11 -8.91 0.57
N ARG A 93 -9.64 -9.41 -0.58
CA ARG A 93 -9.07 -10.77 -0.70
C ARG A 93 -7.80 -10.94 0.16
N ILE A 94 -6.92 -9.94 0.17
CA ILE A 94 -5.73 -9.94 1.05
C ILE A 94 -6.16 -9.95 2.52
N LEU A 95 -7.11 -9.10 2.92
CA LEU A 95 -7.60 -9.05 4.30
C LEU A 95 -8.19 -10.39 4.77
N GLU A 96 -8.91 -11.09 3.90
CA GLU A 96 -9.45 -12.42 4.20
C GLU A 96 -8.33 -13.45 4.40
N GLN A 97 -7.28 -13.42 3.57
CA GLN A 97 -6.11 -14.28 3.74
C GLN A 97 -5.33 -13.95 5.00
N CYS A 98 -5.15 -12.66 5.32
CA CYS A 98 -4.51 -12.23 6.57
C CYS A 98 -5.26 -12.76 7.80
N LEU A 99 -6.60 -12.70 7.77
CA LEU A 99 -7.42 -13.19 8.89
C LEU A 99 -7.29 -14.70 9.06
N ASN A 100 -7.28 -15.46 7.97
CA ASN A 100 -7.23 -16.92 8.01
C ASN A 100 -5.82 -17.46 8.34
N ASN A 101 -4.77 -16.73 7.99
CA ASN A 101 -3.38 -17.16 8.13
C ASN A 101 -2.59 -16.34 9.16
N MET A 102 -3.26 -15.72 10.14
CA MET A 102 -2.60 -14.88 11.15
C MET A 102 -1.74 -15.75 12.09
N PRO A 103 -0.39 -15.63 12.07
CA PRO A 103 0.44 -16.38 12.99
C PRO A 103 0.35 -15.81 14.40
N GLU A 104 0.54 -16.67 15.40
CA GLU A 104 0.77 -16.23 16.77
C GLU A 104 2.22 -15.75 16.93
N GLY A 105 2.44 -14.83 17.88
CA GLY A 105 3.77 -14.34 18.21
C GLY A 105 3.81 -12.89 18.65
N PRO A 106 5.00 -12.36 18.97
CA PRO A 106 5.17 -10.96 19.31
C PRO A 106 4.93 -10.07 18.08
N PHE A 107 4.17 -8.98 18.26
CA PHE A 107 3.88 -7.98 17.23
C PHE A 107 4.90 -6.83 17.18
N LYS A 108 5.88 -6.86 18.08
CA LYS A 108 6.96 -5.89 18.20
C LYS A 108 8.31 -6.60 18.07
N ALA A 109 9.31 -5.91 17.52
CA ALA A 109 10.67 -6.42 17.52
C ALA A 109 11.20 -6.52 18.97
N ASP A 110 11.87 -7.63 19.28
CA ASP A 110 12.55 -7.80 20.56
C ASP A 110 13.96 -7.21 20.47
N HIS A 111 14.04 -5.88 20.39
CA HIS A 111 15.31 -5.18 20.26
C HIS A 111 15.33 -3.87 21.08
N PRO A 112 16.26 -3.74 22.05
CA PRO A 112 16.21 -2.71 23.09
C PRO A 112 16.48 -1.30 22.58
N LEU A 113 17.09 -1.14 21.41
CA LEU A 113 17.38 0.18 20.83
C LEU A 113 16.24 0.71 19.96
N THR A 114 15.37 -0.16 19.45
CA THR A 114 14.38 0.21 18.42
C THR A 114 12.96 0.16 18.95
N THR A 115 12.67 -0.68 19.94
CA THR A 115 11.32 -0.85 20.47
C THR A 115 11.33 -0.72 21.99
N PRO A 116 10.49 0.16 22.56
CA PRO A 116 10.46 0.32 23.99
C PRO A 116 9.95 -0.97 24.64
N PRO A 117 10.58 -1.41 25.74
CA PRO A 117 10.16 -2.63 26.44
C PRO A 117 8.72 -2.52 26.95
N PRO A 118 8.03 -3.66 27.15
CA PRO A 118 6.71 -3.67 27.76
C PRO A 118 6.70 -2.96 29.12
N LYS A 119 5.66 -2.17 29.39
CA LYS A 119 5.53 -1.37 30.63
C LYS A 119 5.67 -2.22 31.90
N GLU A 120 5.15 -3.44 31.88
CA GLU A 120 5.23 -4.37 33.02
C GLU A 120 6.68 -4.71 33.40
N ARG A 121 7.57 -4.90 32.40
CA ARG A 121 8.98 -5.21 32.62
C ARG A 121 9.78 -3.98 33.09
N THR A 122 9.44 -2.79 32.59
CA THR A 122 10.14 -1.54 32.95
C THR A 122 10.16 -1.22 34.44
N LEU A 123 9.16 -1.68 35.18
CA LEU A 123 9.05 -1.42 36.63
C LEU A 123 9.78 -2.46 37.49
N GLN A 124 10.27 -3.55 36.89
CA GLN A 124 10.87 -4.68 37.60
C GLN A 124 12.39 -4.75 37.41
N HIS A 125 12.91 -4.32 36.25
CA HIS A 125 14.32 -4.44 35.89
C HIS A 125 14.93 -3.09 35.51
N ILE A 126 16.06 -2.75 36.13
CA ILE A 126 16.78 -1.49 35.87
C ILE A 126 17.25 -1.40 34.42
N GLU A 127 17.64 -2.50 33.80
CA GLU A 127 18.11 -2.52 32.41
C GLU A 127 17.02 -2.07 31.44
N THR A 128 15.78 -2.52 31.66
CA THR A 128 14.63 -2.12 30.83
C THR A 128 14.19 -0.69 31.07
N LEU A 129 14.43 -0.15 32.26
CA LEU A 129 14.13 1.24 32.57
C LEU A 129 15.12 2.19 31.88
N ILE A 130 16.42 1.84 31.86
CA ILE A 130 17.46 2.62 31.18
C ILE A 130 17.16 2.69 29.67
N THR A 131 16.88 1.55 29.04
CA THR A 131 16.58 1.53 27.58
C THR A 131 15.30 2.30 27.26
N HIS A 132 14.25 2.16 28.08
CA HIS A 132 13.04 2.96 27.94
C HIS A 132 13.30 4.47 28.07
N PHE A 133 14.05 4.90 29.08
CA PHE A 133 14.38 6.31 29.28
C PHE A 133 15.19 6.89 28.12
N LEU A 134 16.28 6.21 27.72
CA LEU A 134 17.11 6.66 26.60
C LEU A 134 16.31 6.74 25.29
N GLN A 135 15.45 5.76 25.02
CA GLN A 135 14.65 5.75 23.80
C GLN A 135 13.57 6.85 23.77
N VAL A 136 12.93 7.15 24.90
CA VAL A 136 11.91 8.20 24.97
C VAL A 136 12.52 9.60 25.01
N SER A 137 13.68 9.77 25.64
CA SER A 137 14.35 11.07 25.75
C SER A 137 15.19 11.43 24.52
N TRP A 138 16.02 10.51 24.04
CA TRP A 138 16.99 10.76 22.97
C TRP A 138 16.63 10.06 21.66
N GLY A 139 16.02 8.88 21.73
CA GLY A 139 15.74 8.03 20.58
C GLY A 139 16.94 7.17 20.16
N PRO A 140 16.75 6.26 19.19
CA PRO A 140 17.83 5.41 18.67
C PRO A 140 18.90 6.24 17.94
N VAL A 141 20.17 5.89 18.16
CA VAL A 141 21.29 6.41 17.35
C VAL A 141 21.38 5.59 16.07
N MET A 142 20.99 6.19 14.95
CA MET A 142 21.10 5.57 13.63
C MET A 142 22.51 5.77 13.05
N PRO A 143 23.13 4.74 12.45
CA PRO A 143 24.40 4.91 11.77
C PRO A 143 24.24 5.89 10.60
N ALA A 144 25.26 6.71 10.36
CA ALA A 144 25.26 7.65 9.24
C ALA A 144 25.28 6.90 7.90
N ASN A 145 24.14 6.85 7.21
CA ASN A 145 23.99 6.29 5.88
C ASN A 145 22.71 6.82 5.22
N GLU A 146 22.51 6.51 3.94
CA GLU A 146 21.27 6.75 3.21
C GLU A 146 20.53 5.43 2.93
N SER A 147 19.21 5.49 2.89
CA SER A 147 18.38 4.34 2.52
C SER A 147 17.24 4.80 1.63
N PHE A 148 16.85 3.97 0.66
CA PHE A 148 15.74 4.26 -0.23
C PHE A 148 14.79 3.07 -0.21
N GLN A 149 13.54 3.30 0.19
CA GLN A 149 12.50 2.29 0.18
C GLN A 149 11.26 2.79 -0.55
N MET A 150 10.72 1.92 -1.41
CA MET A 150 9.49 2.17 -2.15
C MET A 150 8.36 1.37 -1.54
N VAL A 151 7.24 2.02 -1.31
CA VAL A 151 6.00 1.40 -0.85
C VAL A 151 4.88 1.80 -1.79
N GLU A 152 4.03 0.86 -2.16
CA GLU A 152 2.86 1.15 -2.99
C GLU A 152 1.76 1.75 -2.13
N ALA A 153 1.60 3.08 -2.20
CA ALA A 153 0.59 3.80 -1.44
C ALA A 153 -0.69 4.00 -2.25
N THR A 154 -1.85 3.79 -1.62
CA THR A 154 -3.15 3.85 -2.29
C THR A 154 -3.48 5.23 -2.87
N GLY A 155 -3.05 6.32 -2.21
CA GLY A 155 -3.41 7.71 -2.55
C GLY A 155 -2.42 8.46 -3.44
N ARG A 156 -1.15 8.02 -3.53
CA ARG A 156 -0.09 8.69 -4.31
C ARG A 156 0.75 7.76 -5.19
N GLY A 157 0.33 6.50 -5.35
CA GLY A 157 1.13 5.48 -6.06
C GLY A 157 2.37 5.09 -5.27
N SER A 158 3.40 4.61 -5.96
CA SER A 158 4.68 4.25 -5.33
C SER A 158 5.28 5.48 -4.65
N THR A 159 5.25 5.49 -3.32
CA THR A 159 5.76 6.59 -2.50
C THR A 159 7.17 6.24 -2.04
N VAL A 160 8.08 7.18 -2.25
CA VAL A 160 9.44 7.11 -1.74
C VAL A 160 9.43 7.62 -0.30
N THR A 161 9.90 6.81 0.63
CA THR A 161 10.26 7.26 1.97
C THR A 161 11.79 7.18 2.06
N THR A 162 12.42 8.35 2.22
CA THR A 162 13.87 8.51 2.43
C THR A 162 14.19 8.44 3.90
#